data_AF-A0A9R1ISV5-F1
#
_entry.id   AF-A0A9R1ISV5-F1
#
_cell.length_a   1.000
_cell.length_b   1.000
_cell.length_c   1.000
_cell.angle_alpha   90.00
_cell.angle_beta   90.00
_cell.angle_gamma   90.00
#
_symmetry.space_group_name_H-M   'P 1'
#
loop_
_entity.id
_entity.type
_entity.pdbx_description
1 polymer ?
#
loop_
_entity_poly.entity_id
_entity_poly.type
_entity_poly.pdbx_seq_one_letter_code
_entity_poly.pdbx_strand_id
1 'polypeptide(L)'
;MKNVSNPIIIDQYYCDQPTPCANQTEAVEVRKVEFVDVRGTSAMTQAIKITCSDTVPCRELEQRNVNLTMVGGGAATASCYKASGKAVGVVIPASCLAKGDPWP
;
A
#
# COMPACT_ATOMS: atom_id res chain seq x y z
N MET A 1 -14.87 6.17 -3.20
CA MET A 1 -14.72 5.94 -1.75
C MET A 1 -14.90 7.25 -1.00
N LYS A 2 -15.40 7.27 0.25
CA LYS A 2 -15.57 8.52 1.03
C LYS A 2 -15.26 8.28 2.51
N ASN A 3 -14.41 9.12 3.09
CA ASN A 3 -14.07 9.13 4.52
C ASN A 3 -13.63 7.75 5.06
N VAL A 4 -12.77 7.05 4.31
CA VAL A 4 -12.23 5.73 4.67
C VAL A 4 -10.89 5.92 5.38
N SER A 5 -10.59 5.20 6.47
CA SER A 5 -9.35 5.39 7.24
C SER A 5 -8.07 5.29 6.40
N ASN A 6 -7.88 4.17 5.70
CA ASN A 6 -6.77 3.96 4.76
C ASN A 6 -7.36 3.29 3.49
N PRO A 7 -7.70 4.04 2.44
CA PRO A 7 -8.30 3.48 1.23
C PRO A 7 -7.54 2.31 0.57
N ILE A 8 -6.21 2.25 0.71
CA ILE A 8 -5.39 1.14 0.21
C ILE A 8 -4.50 0.62 1.33
N ILE A 9 -4.64 -0.66 1.67
CA ILE A 9 -3.80 -1.34 2.67
C ILE A 9 -3.36 -2.73 2.20
N ILE A 10 -2.08 -3.05 2.44
CA ILE A 10 -1.56 -4.42 2.50
C ILE A 10 -0.80 -4.49 3.82
N ASP A 11 -1.11 -5.47 4.67
CA ASP A 11 -0.46 -5.64 5.97
C ASP A 11 -0.13 -7.11 6.19
N GLN A 12 1.10 -7.52 5.87
CA GLN A 12 1.60 -8.88 6.13
C GLN A 12 2.01 -9.10 7.59
N TYR A 13 1.89 -8.09 8.45
CA TYR A 13 2.09 -8.21 9.91
C TYR A 13 0.76 -8.12 10.66
N TYR A 14 -0.37 -8.31 9.97
CA TYR A 14 -1.68 -8.30 10.58
C TYR A 14 -1.77 -9.35 11.70
N CYS A 15 -2.23 -8.90 12.86
CA CYS A 15 -2.42 -9.73 14.03
C CYS A 15 -3.72 -9.30 14.72
N ASP A 16 -4.68 -10.22 14.81
CA ASP A 16 -5.97 -10.01 15.45
C ASP A 16 -6.03 -10.57 16.90
N GLN A 17 -4.89 -11.06 17.39
CA GLN A 17 -4.78 -11.65 18.72
C GLN A 17 -4.65 -10.56 19.80
N PRO A 18 -5.17 -10.80 21.03
CA PRO A 18 -4.99 -9.88 22.15
C PRO A 18 -3.52 -9.66 22.52
N THR A 19 -2.67 -10.64 22.24
CA THR A 19 -1.21 -10.56 22.40
C THR A 19 -0.55 -10.38 21.05
N PRO A 20 0.50 -9.55 20.95
CA PRO A 20 1.24 -9.38 19.69
C PRO A 20 1.71 -10.72 19.12
N CYS A 21 1.45 -10.93 17.84
CA CYS A 21 1.96 -12.07 17.11
C CYS A 21 3.47 -11.92 16.95
N ALA A 22 4.22 -13.02 17.11
CA ALA A 22 5.62 -13.02 16.74
C ALA A 22 5.75 -12.89 15.21
N ASN A 23 6.76 -12.16 14.76
CA ASN A 23 7.10 -12.13 13.34
C ASN A 23 7.47 -13.54 12.88
N GLN A 24 6.88 -13.97 11.76
CA GLN A 24 7.14 -15.27 11.16
C GLN A 24 8.14 -15.13 10.01
N THR A 25 9.00 -16.13 9.85
CA THR A 25 9.91 -16.21 8.69
C THR A 25 9.18 -16.59 7.41
N GLU A 26 8.06 -17.29 7.53
CA GLU A 26 7.19 -17.63 6.42
C GLU A 26 6.08 -16.57 6.29
N ALA A 27 5.84 -16.12 5.07
CA ALA A 27 4.76 -15.19 4.76
C ALA A 27 4.15 -15.54 3.40
N VAL A 28 2.86 -15.24 3.23
CA VAL A 28 2.15 -15.47 1.97
C VAL A 28 2.72 -14.57 0.89
N GLU A 29 3.13 -15.11 -0.26
CA GLU A 29 3.60 -14.29 -1.38
C GLU A 29 2.45 -13.40 -1.91
N VAL A 30 2.68 -12.08 -1.95
CA VAL A 30 1.77 -11.11 -2.56
C VAL A 30 2.47 -10.50 -3.77
N ARG A 31 1.99 -10.84 -4.97
CA ARG A 31 2.53 -10.32 -6.22
C ARG A 31 1.45 -10.03 -7.26
N LYS A 32 1.78 -9.18 -8.24
CA LYS A 32 0.93 -8.88 -9.39
C LYS A 32 -0.46 -8.36 -8.98
N VAL A 33 -0.48 -7.49 -7.97
CA VAL A 33 -1.70 -6.83 -7.49
C VAL A 33 -1.78 -5.46 -8.14
N GLU A 34 -2.94 -5.15 -8.72
CA GLU A 34 -3.20 -3.88 -9.38
C GLU A 34 -4.29 -3.08 -8.64
N PHE A 35 -3.98 -1.83 -8.29
CA PHE A 35 -4.92 -0.85 -7.77
C PHE A 35 -5.28 0.13 -8.88
N VAL A 36 -6.42 -0.09 -9.54
CA VAL A 36 -6.83 0.64 -10.75
C VAL A 36 -8.00 1.57 -10.48
N ASP A 37 -7.86 2.83 -10.91
CA ASP A 37 -8.91 3.87 -10.84
C ASP A 37 -9.52 4.07 -9.45
N VAL A 38 -8.70 3.89 -8.41
CA VAL A 38 -9.08 4.11 -7.02
C VAL A 38 -9.22 5.60 -6.75
N ARG A 39 -10.45 6.06 -6.47
CA ARG A 39 -10.74 7.48 -6.22
C ARG A 39 -11.56 7.70 -4.95
N GLY A 40 -11.23 8.75 -4.19
CA GLY A 40 -12.00 9.11 -3.00
C GLY A 40 -11.25 9.89 -1.94
N THR A 41 -11.81 9.87 -0.72
CA THR A 41 -11.22 10.59 0.43
C THR A 41 -10.86 9.67 1.59
N SER A 42 -9.72 9.98 2.20
CA SER A 42 -9.18 9.35 3.40
C SER A 42 -9.59 10.10 4.66
N ALA A 43 -9.89 9.38 5.73
CA ALA A 43 -10.09 9.96 7.06
C ALA A 43 -8.76 10.17 7.81
N MET A 44 -7.70 9.45 7.43
CA MET A 44 -6.35 9.58 8.00
C MET A 44 -5.36 10.12 6.96
N THR A 45 -4.36 10.87 7.43
CA THR A 45 -3.32 11.45 6.55
C THR A 45 -2.66 10.39 5.68
N GLN A 46 -2.34 9.22 6.24
CA GLN A 46 -1.80 8.09 5.49
C GLN A 46 -2.92 7.35 4.76
N ALA A 47 -3.23 7.73 3.52
CA ALA A 47 -4.27 7.05 2.74
C ALA A 47 -3.84 5.69 2.20
N ILE A 48 -2.54 5.52 1.94
CA ILE A 48 -1.97 4.27 1.42
C ILE A 48 -0.93 3.74 2.41
N LYS A 49 -1.11 2.51 2.88
CA LYS A 49 -0.16 1.81 3.76
C LYS A 49 0.10 0.40 3.24
N ILE A 50 1.29 0.15 2.73
CA ILE A 50 1.68 -1.18 2.23
C ILE A 50 2.86 -1.66 3.07
N THR A 51 2.63 -2.61 3.96
CA THR A 51 3.65 -3.18 4.83
C THR A 51 3.79 -4.67 4.54
N CYS A 52 4.92 -5.04 3.93
CA CYS A 52 5.21 -6.40 3.50
C CYS A 52 6.36 -7.02 4.31
N SER A 53 6.44 -8.35 4.32
CA SER A 53 7.40 -9.14 5.05
C SER A 53 8.84 -8.88 4.58
N ASP A 54 9.76 -8.93 5.53
CA ASP A 54 11.20 -8.87 5.28
C ASP A 54 11.72 -10.06 4.46
N THR A 55 11.14 -11.24 4.67
CA THR A 55 11.56 -12.51 4.03
C THR A 55 10.84 -12.77 2.72
N VAL A 56 9.58 -12.32 2.61
CA VAL A 56 8.75 -12.47 1.39
C VAL A 56 8.16 -11.11 0.99
N PRO A 57 8.98 -10.20 0.44
CA PRO A 57 8.54 -8.85 0.09
C PRO A 57 7.49 -8.86 -1.02
N CYS A 58 6.58 -7.88 -1.02
CA CYS A 58 5.62 -7.72 -2.10
C CYS A 58 6.28 -7.23 -3.38
N ARG A 59 5.88 -7.79 -4.53
CA ARG A 59 6.49 -7.49 -5.83
C ARG A 59 5.45 -7.29 -6.91
N GLU A 60 5.84 -6.61 -7.98
CA GLU A 60 4.97 -6.39 -9.15
C GLU A 60 3.63 -5.74 -8.77
N LEU A 61 3.64 -4.86 -7.76
CA LEU A 61 2.45 -4.07 -7.42
C LEU A 61 2.27 -2.95 -8.45
N GLU A 62 1.03 -2.61 -8.78
CA GLU A 62 0.74 -1.51 -9.68
C GLU A 62 -0.26 -0.55 -9.05
N GLN A 63 0.05 0.75 -9.08
CA GLN A 63 -0.89 1.83 -8.80
C GLN A 63 -1.20 2.55 -10.11
N ARG A 64 -2.44 2.41 -10.61
CA ARG A 64 -2.87 3.02 -11.88
C ARG A 64 -4.03 3.98 -11.64
N ASN A 65 -3.84 5.25 -11.99
CA ASN A 65 -4.90 6.27 -11.90
C ASN A 65 -5.52 6.39 -10.49
N VAL A 66 -4.68 6.29 -9.45
CA VAL A 66 -5.10 6.42 -8.05
C VAL A 66 -5.19 7.90 -7.67
N ASN A 67 -6.31 8.35 -7.12
CA ASN A 67 -6.49 9.72 -6.65
C ASN A 67 -7.22 9.75 -5.31
N LEU A 68 -6.44 9.92 -4.25
CA LEU A 68 -6.86 9.92 -2.86
C LEU A 68 -6.39 11.22 -2.20
N THR A 69 -7.33 11.93 -1.57
CA THR A 69 -7.06 13.13 -0.76
C THR A 69 -7.61 12.94 0.65
N MET A 70 -7.29 13.83 1.58
CA MET A 70 -7.98 13.85 2.86
C MET A 70 -9.42 14.33 2.69
N VAL A 71 -10.29 13.87 3.59
CA VAL A 71 -11.58 14.52 3.83
C VAL A 71 -11.33 16.00 4.21
N GLY A 72 -12.13 16.91 3.67
CA GLY A 72 -11.92 18.35 3.87
C GLY A 72 -10.83 18.98 2.98
N GLY A 73 -10.24 18.23 2.05
CA GLY A 73 -9.36 18.78 1.00
C GLY A 73 -7.87 18.85 1.34
N GLY A 74 -7.43 18.28 2.46
CA GLY A 74 -6.02 18.19 2.81
C GLY A 74 -5.24 17.17 1.95
N ALA A 75 -3.90 17.26 2.01
CA ALA A 75 -3.03 16.29 1.35
C ALA A 75 -3.03 14.95 2.08
N ALA A 76 -3.17 13.86 1.34
CA ALA A 76 -2.93 12.51 1.82
C ALA A 76 -1.46 12.11 1.60
N THR A 77 -1.01 11.04 2.25
CA THR A 77 0.33 10.46 2.11
C THR A 77 0.26 8.95 1.85
N ALA A 78 1.36 8.41 1.34
CA ALA A 78 1.56 6.99 1.11
C ALA A 78 2.85 6.54 1.78
N SER A 79 2.85 5.33 2.36
CA SER A 79 4.07 4.69 2.88
C SER A 79 4.10 3.22 2.53
N CYS A 80 5.28 2.76 2.14
CA CYS A 80 5.52 1.39 1.71
C CYS A 80 6.72 0.82 2.47
N TYR A 81 6.63 -0.44 2.86
CA TYR A 81 7.72 -1.22 3.44
C TYR A 81 7.83 -2.55 2.70
N LYS A 82 9.03 -2.89 2.21
CA LYS A 82 9.32 -4.13 1.48
C LYS A 82 8.35 -4.40 0.31
N ALA A 83 7.97 -3.35 -0.39
CA ALA A 83 7.02 -3.41 -1.49
C ALA A 83 7.58 -2.73 -2.74
N SER A 84 7.54 -3.44 -3.86
CA SER A 84 8.09 -2.98 -5.13
C SER A 84 7.08 -3.09 -6.25
N GLY A 85 7.21 -2.22 -7.25
CA GLY A 85 6.25 -2.12 -8.31
C GLY A 85 6.41 -0.88 -9.17
N LYS A 86 5.29 -0.41 -9.73
CA LYS A 86 5.25 0.78 -10.57
C LYS A 86 3.96 1.58 -10.38
N ALA A 87 4.06 2.86 -10.72
CA ALA A 87 2.93 3.78 -10.79
C ALA A 87 2.69 4.19 -12.25
N VAL A 88 1.44 4.19 -12.68
CA VAL A 88 1.04 4.48 -14.07
C VAL A 88 -0.07 5.54 -14.07
N GLY A 89 0.11 6.59 -14.88
CA GLY A 89 -0.86 7.68 -14.96
C GLY A 89 -0.83 8.59 -13.73
N VAL A 90 -1.99 9.14 -13.36
CA VAL A 90 -2.10 10.04 -12.20
C VAL A 90 -2.13 9.21 -10.91
N VAL A 91 -1.14 9.40 -10.04
CA VAL A 91 -1.08 8.75 -8.73
C VAL A 91 -0.90 9.80 -7.64
N ILE A 92 -1.98 10.06 -6.91
CA ILE A 92 -2.07 11.00 -5.79
C ILE A 92 -2.64 10.21 -4.59
N PRO A 93 -1.98 10.20 -3.41
CA PRO A 93 -0.64 10.72 -3.16
C PRO A 93 0.43 10.03 -4.01
N ALA A 94 1.61 10.65 -4.13
CA ALA A 94 2.72 10.08 -4.88
C ALA A 94 3.04 8.64 -4.41
N SER A 95 3.31 7.75 -5.36
CA SER A 95 3.57 6.35 -5.05
C SER A 95 4.77 6.18 -4.13
N CYS A 96 4.64 5.28 -3.15
CA CYS A 96 5.72 4.88 -2.27
C CYS A 96 6.41 3.57 -2.70
N LEU A 97 5.93 2.92 -3.77
CA LEU A 97 6.48 1.64 -4.22
C LEU A 97 7.94 1.83 -4.65
N ALA A 98 8.83 0.99 -4.15
CA ALA A 98 10.18 0.93 -4.66
C ALA A 98 10.13 0.54 -6.14
N LYS A 99 11.02 1.11 -6.97
CA LYS A 99 11.20 0.62 -8.33
C LYS A 99 11.61 -0.84 -8.22
N GLY A 100 10.89 -1.74 -8.89
CA GLY A 100 11.30 -3.14 -8.94
C GLY A 100 12.71 -3.22 -9.50
N ASP A 101 13.61 -3.90 -8.81
CA ASP A 101 14.90 -4.26 -9.39
C ASP A 101 14.63 -5.09 -10.65
N PRO A 102 15.31 -4.83 -11.78
CA PRO A 102 15.35 -5.79 -12.86
C PRO A 102 16.01 -7.04 -12.30
N TRP A 103 15.22 -8.10 -12.17
CA TRP A 103 15.67 -9.41 -11.74
C TRP A 103 16.75 -9.93 -12.73
N PRO A 104 17.84 -10.60 -12.29
CA PRO A 104 18.73 -11.34 -13.17
C PRO A 104 18.08 -12.61 -13.74
#